data_AF-A0A0T6A3W8-F1
#
_entry.id   AF-A0A0T6A3W8-F1
#
_cell.length_a   1.000
_cell.length_b   1.000
_cell.length_c   1.000
_cell.angle_alpha   90.00
_cell.angle_beta   90.00
_cell.angle_gamma   90.00
#
_symmetry.space_group_name_H-M   'P 1'
#
loop_
_entity.id
_entity.type
_entity.pdbx_description
1 polymer ?
#
loop_
_entity_poly.entity_id
_entity_poly.type
_entity_poly.pdbx_seq_one_letter_code
_entity_poly.pdbx_strand_id
1 'polypeptide(L)'
;MNLGPANYTPKDRRDPFHPLVEPPREEKALDIGGYKLSGIVWQRQQYFALLETPDGLGHILKVNDRLGPSARVKEITKDAVLIEMKDEDPAKKGQVRTIRLELQQQQKKEGQ
;
A
#
# COMPACT_ATOMS: atom_id res chain seq x y z
N MET A 1 -17.32 -12.49 -58.66
CA MET A 1 -16.57 -11.59 -57.77
C MET A 1 -16.14 -12.41 -56.56
N ASN A 2 -14.85 -12.70 -56.44
CA ASN A 2 -14.28 -13.54 -55.39
C ASN A 2 -13.72 -12.60 -54.31
N LEU A 3 -14.36 -12.54 -53.14
CA LEU A 3 -13.86 -11.83 -51.97
C LEU A 3 -12.90 -12.78 -51.25
N GLY A 4 -11.59 -12.60 -51.50
CA GLY A 4 -10.54 -13.34 -50.79
C GLY A 4 -10.63 -13.15 -49.27
N PRO A 5 -10.00 -14.03 -48.47
CA PRO A 5 -10.12 -13.99 -47.02
C PRO A 5 -9.68 -12.63 -46.47
N ALA A 6 -10.55 -12.01 -45.68
CA ALA A 6 -10.28 -10.73 -45.03
C ALA A 6 -9.05 -10.88 -44.11
N ASN A 7 -7.91 -10.34 -44.53
CA ASN A 7 -6.71 -10.29 -43.70
C ASN A 7 -7.00 -9.40 -42.49
N TYR A 8 -6.80 -9.95 -41.28
CA TYR A 8 -6.89 -9.20 -40.05
C TYR A 8 -5.70 -8.27 -39.94
N THR A 9 -5.93 -6.96 -40.07
CA THR A 9 -4.90 -5.92 -39.92
C THR A 9 -5.01 -5.31 -38.51
N PRO A 10 -4.15 -5.71 -37.54
CA PRO A 10 -4.25 -5.24 -36.15
C PRO A 10 -3.77 -3.80 -35.94
N LYS A 11 -3.20 -3.16 -36.96
CA LYS A 11 -2.37 -1.95 -36.82
C LYS A 11 -3.12 -0.70 -36.35
N ASP A 12 -4.45 -0.68 -36.46
CA ASP A 12 -5.31 0.46 -36.07
C ASP A 12 -6.38 0.10 -35.02
N ARG A 13 -6.29 -1.09 -34.38
CA ARG A 13 -7.20 -1.44 -33.28
C ARG A 13 -6.57 -1.10 -31.94
N ARG A 14 -7.22 -0.18 -31.22
CA ARG A 14 -6.98 0.02 -29.77
C ARG A 14 -7.11 -1.32 -29.07
N ASP A 15 -6.17 -1.61 -28.17
CA ASP A 15 -6.24 -2.80 -27.33
C ASP A 15 -7.55 -2.79 -26.54
N PRO A 16 -8.42 -3.81 -26.69
CA PRO A 16 -9.72 -3.87 -26.01
C PRO A 16 -9.60 -3.97 -24.48
N PHE A 17 -8.40 -4.25 -23.95
CA PHE A 17 -8.09 -4.27 -22.53
C PHE A 17 -7.45 -2.98 -22.03
N HIS A 18 -7.17 -2.02 -22.90
CA HIS A 18 -6.65 -0.72 -22.49
C HIS A 18 -7.80 0.18 -22.02
N PRO A 19 -7.84 0.59 -20.74
CA PRO A 19 -8.96 1.33 -20.18
C PRO A 19 -9.20 2.65 -20.92
N LEU A 20 -10.47 3.03 -21.07
CA LEU A 20 -10.87 4.28 -21.75
C LEU A 20 -10.41 5.54 -21.00
N VAL A 21 -10.34 5.44 -19.68
CA VAL A 21 -9.97 6.49 -18.74
C VAL A 21 -9.10 5.84 -17.68
N GLU A 22 -7.92 6.41 -17.41
CA GLU A 22 -7.14 6.01 -16.24
C GLU A 22 -7.87 6.54 -15.00
N PRO A 23 -8.30 5.68 -14.05
CA PRO A 23 -8.88 6.16 -12.82
C PRO A 23 -7.84 7.04 -12.11
N PRO A 24 -8.23 8.19 -11.53
CA PRO A 24 -7.30 8.99 -10.75
C PRO A 24 -6.63 8.11 -9.70
N ARG A 25 -5.30 7.98 -9.77
CA ARG A 25 -4.53 7.53 -8.61
C ARG A 25 -4.51 8.68 -7.62
N GLU A 26 -5.61 8.84 -6.89
CA GLU A 26 -5.60 9.65 -5.68
C GLU A 26 -4.76 8.89 -4.65
N GLU A 27 -3.45 9.15 -4.66
CA GLU A 27 -2.60 8.87 -3.50
C GLU A 27 -3.02 9.88 -2.41
N LYS A 28 -4.17 9.63 -1.78
CA LYS A 28 -4.63 10.43 -0.64
C LYS A 28 -3.50 10.45 0.38
N ALA A 29 -3.21 11.64 0.93
CA ALA A 29 -2.31 11.78 2.05
C ALA A 29 -2.78 10.83 3.15
N LEU A 30 -1.94 9.85 3.46
CA LEU A 30 -2.30 8.75 4.34
C LEU A 30 -2.21 9.24 5.78
N ASP A 31 -3.34 9.33 6.48
CA ASP A 31 -3.33 9.62 7.92
C ASP A 31 -2.93 8.37 8.69
N ILE A 32 -1.63 8.24 8.97
CA ILE A 32 -1.05 7.09 9.68
C ILE A 32 -1.66 6.91 11.08
N GLY A 33 -2.21 7.98 11.68
CA GLY A 33 -2.77 7.94 13.04
C GLY A 33 -3.92 6.95 13.22
N GLY A 34 -4.66 6.64 12.15
CA GLY A 34 -5.78 5.71 12.19
C GLY A 34 -5.43 4.24 11.93
N TYR A 35 -4.18 3.93 11.60
CA TYR A 35 -3.80 2.57 11.23
C TYR A 35 -3.50 1.71 12.43
N LYS A 36 -3.88 0.43 12.31
CA LYS A 36 -3.62 -0.58 13.32
C LYS A 36 -2.72 -1.67 12.76
N LEU A 37 -1.61 -1.94 13.45
CA LEU A 37 -0.80 -3.12 13.18
C LEU A 37 -1.51 -4.34 13.79
N SER A 38 -2.14 -5.13 12.92
CA SER A 38 -2.97 -6.28 13.28
C SER A 38 -2.19 -7.58 13.43
N GLY A 39 -1.05 -7.70 12.75
CA GLY A 39 -0.24 -8.92 12.76
C GLY A 39 1.12 -8.74 12.11
N ILE A 40 2.02 -9.66 12.42
CA ILE A 40 3.32 -9.80 11.77
C ILE A 40 3.50 -11.26 11.37
N VAL A 41 3.93 -11.48 10.12
CA VAL A 41 4.17 -12.80 9.54
C VAL A 41 5.64 -12.93 9.21
N TRP A 42 6.27 -14.04 9.61
CA TRP A 42 7.64 -14.37 9.23
C TRP A 42 7.63 -15.43 8.14
N GLN A 43 8.20 -15.12 6.98
CA GLN A 43 8.30 -16.04 5.85
C GLN A 43 9.59 -15.81 5.08
N ARG A 44 10.28 -16.89 4.70
CA ARG A 44 11.50 -16.84 3.85
C ARG A 44 12.54 -15.82 4.35
N GLN A 45 12.78 -15.80 5.66
CA GLN A 45 13.73 -14.89 6.31
C GLN A 45 13.35 -13.40 6.23
N GLN A 46 12.07 -13.08 6.00
CA GLN A 46 11.57 -11.71 5.94
C GLN A 46 10.29 -11.57 6.77
N TYR A 47 10.14 -10.42 7.44
CA TYR A 47 8.90 -10.05 8.11
C TYR A 47 7.97 -9.33 7.14
N PHE A 48 6.68 -9.61 7.26
CA PHE A 48 5.57 -8.94 6.61
C PHE A 48 4.65 -8.40 7.69
N ALA A 49 4.08 -7.23 7.49
CA ALA A 49 3.14 -6.63 8.44
C ALA A 49 1.72 -6.64 7.88
N LEU A 50 0.75 -6.95 8.73
CA LEU A 50 -0.67 -6.86 8.44
C LEU A 50 -1.18 -5.56 9.02
N LEU A 51 -1.52 -4.61 8.15
CA LEU A 51 -2.02 -3.31 8.53
C LEU A 51 -3.54 -3.25 8.28
N GLU A 52 -4.28 -2.82 9.27
CA GLU A 52 -5.72 -2.53 9.15
C GLU A 52 -5.90 -1.01 9.08
N THR A 53 -6.63 -0.55 8.08
CA THR A 53 -6.99 0.84 7.89
C THR A 53 -8.22 1.21 8.72
N PRO A 54 -8.52 2.52 8.93
CA PRO A 54 -9.74 2.96 9.62
C PRO A 54 -11.06 2.49 8.97
N ASP A 55 -11.06 2.26 7.65
CA ASP A 55 -12.18 1.71 6.89
C ASP A 55 -12.27 0.17 6.97
N GLY A 56 -11.41 -0.48 7.76
CA GLY A 56 -11.43 -1.92 8.02
C GLY A 56 -10.78 -2.76 6.92
N LEU A 57 -10.05 -2.14 5.98
CA LEU A 57 -9.33 -2.86 4.93
C LEU A 57 -7.97 -3.34 5.43
N GLY A 58 -7.68 -4.61 5.13
CA GLY A 58 -6.40 -5.24 5.46
C GLY A 58 -5.38 -5.10 4.32
N HIS A 59 -4.17 -4.68 4.66
CA HIS A 59 -3.03 -4.56 3.74
C HIS A 59 -1.84 -5.37 4.26
N ILE A 60 -1.11 -6.01 3.34
CA ILE A 60 0.16 -6.68 3.64
C ILE A 60 1.28 -5.72 3.22
N LEU A 61 2.16 -5.37 4.16
CA LEU A 61 3.30 -4.51 3.93
C LEU A 61 4.62 -5.28 3.92
N LYS A 62 5.53 -4.79 3.10
CA LYS A 62 6.95 -5.18 3.03
C LYS A 62 7.82 -3.96 3.31
N VAL A 63 9.07 -4.21 3.71
CA VAL A 63 10.10 -3.18 3.70
C VAL A 63 10.12 -2.51 2.33
N ASN A 64 10.21 -1.19 2.31
CA ASN A 64 10.17 -0.33 1.12
C ASN A 64 8.81 -0.07 0.46
N ASP A 65 7.70 -0.63 0.97
CA ASP A 65 6.37 -0.29 0.47
C ASP A 65 6.01 1.17 0.74
N ARG A 66 5.32 1.81 -0.21
CA ARG A 66 4.86 3.20 -0.09
C ARG A 66 3.50 3.25 0.58
N LEU A 67 3.36 4.22 1.47
CA LEU A 67 2.15 4.51 2.25
C LEU A 67 1.73 5.96 1.91
N GLY A 68 1.01 6.12 0.80
CA GLY A 68 0.73 7.43 0.24
C GLY A 68 1.98 8.15 -0.31
N PRO A 69 1.89 9.47 -0.58
CA PRO A 69 2.96 10.23 -1.26
C PRO A 69 4.23 10.42 -0.42
N SER A 70 4.05 10.55 0.91
CA SER A 70 5.06 11.09 1.81
C SER A 70 5.61 10.06 2.80
N ALA A 71 5.11 8.81 2.81
CA ALA A 71 5.54 7.78 3.74
C ALA A 71 5.97 6.45 3.08
N ARG A 72 6.89 5.75 3.74
CA ARG A 72 7.44 4.48 3.28
C ARG A 72 7.81 3.60 4.47
N VAL A 73 7.63 2.29 4.33
CA VAL A 73 8.09 1.31 5.31
C VAL A 73 9.61 1.23 5.30
N LYS A 74 10.22 1.58 6.44
CA LYS A 74 11.67 1.51 6.68
C LYS A 74 12.10 0.11 7.10
N GLU A 75 11.39 -0.47 8.06
CA GLU A 75 11.76 -1.74 8.68
C GLU A 75 10.53 -2.43 9.27
N ILE A 76 10.54 -3.76 9.28
CA ILE A 76 9.53 -4.58 9.95
C ILE A 76 10.27 -5.53 10.90
N THR A 77 9.93 -5.47 12.18
CA THR A 77 10.47 -6.35 13.23
C THR A 77 9.43 -7.42 13.59
N LYS A 78 9.71 -8.22 14.63
CA LYS A 78 8.76 -9.22 15.16
C LYS A 78 7.52 -8.63 15.85
N ASP A 79 7.57 -7.35 16.21
CA ASP A 79 6.60 -6.67 17.07
C ASP A 79 6.21 -5.26 16.60
N ALA A 80 6.85 -4.73 15.55
CA ALA A 80 6.59 -3.37 15.09
C ALA A 80 6.88 -3.16 13.60
N VAL A 81 6.35 -2.06 13.09
CA VAL A 81 6.68 -1.49 11.78
C VAL A 81 7.24 -0.08 11.99
N LEU A 82 8.40 0.19 11.40
CA LEU A 82 8.97 1.53 11.35
C LEU A 82 8.64 2.16 10.00
N ILE A 83 8.02 3.33 10.04
CA ILE A 83 7.60 4.08 8.86
C ILE A 83 8.34 5.40 8.84
N GLU A 84 9.04 5.69 7.75
CA GLU A 84 9.60 7.01 7.51
C GLU A 84 8.59 7.88 6.78
N MET A 85 8.37 9.09 7.30
CA MET A 85 7.48 10.08 6.72
C MET A 85 8.24 11.39 6.51
N LYS A 86 8.07 11.98 5.33
CA LYS A 86 8.50 13.35 5.05
C LYS A 86 7.43 14.32 5.52
N ASP A 87 7.81 15.32 6.29
CA ASP A 87 6.89 16.40 6.66
C ASP A 87 6.48 17.22 5.41
N GLU A 88 5.18 17.45 5.28
CA GLU A 88 4.59 18.27 4.21
C GLU A 88 4.56 19.75 4.55
N ASP A 89 4.83 20.11 5.81
CA ASP A 89 4.89 21.50 6.28
C ASP A 89 6.01 22.26 5.54
N PRO A 90 5.68 23.35 4.81
CA PRO A 90 6.68 24.15 4.09
C PRO A 90 7.76 24.75 5.02
N ALA A 91 7.48 24.94 6.31
CA ALA A 91 8.46 25.40 7.30
C ALA A 91 9.43 24.29 7.77
N LYS A 92 9.03 23.02 7.66
CA LYS A 92 9.84 21.84 8.04
C LYS A 92 10.25 20.98 6.83
N LYS A 93 10.14 21.55 5.63
CA LYS A 93 10.42 20.88 4.36
C LYS A 93 11.75 20.11 4.43
N GLY A 94 11.67 18.79 4.33
CA GLY A 94 12.83 17.90 4.33
C GLY A 94 13.14 17.19 5.66
N GLN A 95 12.44 17.50 6.76
CA GLN A 95 12.53 16.68 7.96
C GLN A 95 11.85 15.32 7.73
N VAL A 96 12.62 14.26 7.94
CA VAL A 96 12.13 12.89 7.94
C VAL A 96 11.88 12.49 9.39
N ARG A 97 10.64 12.14 9.71
CA ARG A 97 10.27 11.57 11.00
C ARG A 97 10.05 10.07 10.87
N THR A 98 10.44 9.32 11.89
CA THR A 98 10.16 7.88 11.96
C THR A 98 9.01 7.64 12.93
N ILE A 99 7.96 6.97 12.46
CA ILE A 99 6.82 6.53 13.26
C ILE A 99 7.00 5.03 13.52
N ARG A 100 6.81 4.61 14.78
CA ARG A 100 6.79 3.19 15.16
C ARG A 100 5.35 2.78 15.43
N LEU A 101 4.82 1.86 14.63
CA LEU A 101 3.55 1.20 14.90
C LEU A 101 3.83 -0.13 15.60
N GLU A 102 3.32 -0.28 16.81
CA GLU A 102 3.49 -1.50 17.60
C GLU A 102 2.33 -2.47 17.40
N LEU A 103 2.65 -3.77 17.43
CA LEU A 103 1.67 -4.83 17.27
C LEU A 103 0.74 -4.81 18.48
N GLN A 104 -0.53 -4.48 18.24
CA GLN A 104 -1.52 -4.49 19.32
C GLN A 104 -1.81 -5.93 19.70
N GLN A 105 -1.31 -6.35 20.85
CA GLN A 105 -1.69 -7.63 21.44
C GLN A 105 -3.17 -7.54 21.82
N GLN A 106 -3.99 -8.35 21.15
CA GLN A 106 -5.38 -8.51 21.55
C GLN A 106 -5.40 -9.05 22.97
N GLN A 107 -5.77 -8.22 23.94
CA GLN A 107 -6.16 -8.70 25.25
C GLN A 107 -7.38 -9.60 25.01
N LYS A 108 -7.19 -10.91 25.09
CA LYS A 108 -8.29 -11.86 25.20
C LYS A 108 -9.10 -11.44 26.42
N LYS A 109 -10.24 -10.77 26.20
CA LYS A 109 -11.33 -10.80 27.18
C LYS A 109 -11.92 -12.20 27.11
N GLU A 110 -11.31 -13.12 27.84
CA GLU A 110 -11.98 -14.37 28.22
C GLU A 110 -13.22 -14.01 29.05
N GLY A 111 -14.30 -14.73 28.80
CA GLY A 111 -15.67 -14.33 29.09
C GLY A 111 -15.99 -14.07 30.56
N GLN A 112 -17.06 -13.28 30.75
CA GLN A 112 -17.99 -13.46 31.86
C GLN A 112 -19.23 -14.17 31.33
#